data_AF-A0A432FI69-F1
#
_entry.id   AF-A0A432FI69-F1
#
_cell.length_a   1.000
_cell.length_b   1.000
_cell.length_c   1.000
_cell.angle_alpha   90.00
_cell.angle_beta   90.00
_cell.angle_gamma   90.00
#
_symmetry.space_group_name_H-M   'P 1'
#
loop_
_entity.id
_entity.type
_entity.pdbx_description
1 polymer ?
#
loop_
_entity_poly.entity_id
_entity_poly.type
_entity_poly.pdbx_seq_one_letter_code
_entity_poly.pdbx_strand_id
1 'polypeptide(L)' 'MASKQITIGIGVPMIVTGFLIAIFWAPLVGDVKETVEFIGSLIGIIGVILFIAGLFYTKQPVAA' A
#
# COMPACT_ATOMS: atom_id res chain seq x y z
N MET A 1 -17.31 -7.61 -7.69
CA MET A 1 -16.21 -8.59 -7.79
C MET A 1 -14.94 -7.86 -7.43
N ALA A 2 -14.25 -8.26 -6.36
CA ALA A 2 -13.01 -7.61 -5.97
C ALA A 2 -11.99 -7.63 -7.13
N SER A 3 -11.37 -6.48 -7.42
CA SER A 3 -10.34 -6.36 -8.44
C SER A 3 -9.06 -7.03 -7.96
N LYS A 4 -8.81 -8.25 -8.42
CA LYS A 4 -7.57 -8.99 -8.11
C LYS A 4 -6.31 -8.18 -8.42
N GLN A 5 -6.32 -7.39 -9.50
CA GLN A 5 -5.21 -6.52 -9.88
C GLN A 5 -4.94 -5.41 -8.86
N ILE A 6 -5.99 -4.76 -8.34
CA ILE A 6 -5.82 -3.68 -7.37
C ILE A 6 -5.50 -4.27 -5.99
N THR A 7 -6.28 -5.25 -5.53
CA THR A 7 -6.16 -5.84 -4.20
C THR A 7 -4.85 -6.60 -4.03
N ILE A 8 -4.56 -7.57 -4.90
CA ILE A 8 -3.36 -8.43 -4.78
C ILE A 8 -2.18 -7.85 -5.55
N GLY A 9 -2.41 -7.19 -6.68
CA GLY A 9 -1.32 -6.68 -7.52
C GLY A 9 -0.66 -5.41 -6.98
N ILE A 10 -1.39 -4.57 -6.23
CA ILE A 10 -0.86 -3.27 -5.76
C ILE A 10 -1.07 -3.08 -4.25
N GLY A 11 -2.30 -3.23 -3.77
CA GLY A 11 -2.66 -2.96 -2.36
C GLY A 11 -1.83 -3.76 -1.37
N VAL A 12 -1.84 -5.10 -1.49
CA VAL A 12 -1.05 -5.98 -0.59
C VAL A 12 0.46 -5.68 -0.66
N PRO A 13 1.11 -5.64 -1.83
CA PRO A 13 2.53 -5.29 -1.93
C PRO A 13 2.87 -3.93 -1.30
N MET A 14 2.04 -2.91 -1.47
CA MET A 14 2.26 -1.59 -0.87
C MET A 14 2.15 -1.61 0.65
N ILE A 15 1.16 -2.33 1.21
CA ILE A 15 1.03 -2.51 2.66
C ILE A 15 2.29 -3.15 3.24
N VAL A 16 2.72 -4.27 2.64
CA VAL A 16 3.91 -5.01 3.09
C VAL A 16 5.16 -4.14 2.99
N THR A 17 5.35 -3.46 1.86
CA THR A 17 6.51 -2.58 1.64
C THR A 17 6.55 -1.43 2.63
N GLY A 18 5.42 -0.74 2.84
CA GLY A 18 5.32 0.34 3.81
C GLY A 18 5.62 -0.11 5.25
N PHE A 19 5.06 -1.26 5.64
CA PHE A 19 5.34 -1.88 6.94
C PHE A 19 6.83 -2.22 7.12
N LEU A 20 7.44 -2.84 6.11
CA LEU A 20 8.86 -3.21 6.17
C LEU A 20 9.76 -1.97 6.29
N ILE A 21 9.45 -0.90 5.56
CA ILE A 21 10.19 0.36 5.64
C ILE A 21 10.03 1.00 7.02
N ALA A 22 8.80 1.13 7.52
CA ALA A 22 8.53 1.81 8.78
C ALA A 22 9.14 1.07 9.99
N ILE A 23 9.08 -0.26 10.00
CA ILE A 23 9.47 -1.06 11.18
C ILE A 23 10.93 -1.52 11.13
N PHE A 24 11.40 -1.99 9.97
CA PHE A 24 12.74 -2.58 9.87
C PHE A 24 13.77 -1.61 9.33
N TRP A 25 13.41 -0.79 8.34
CA TRP A 25 14.36 0.12 7.72
C TRP A 25 14.54 1.41 8.53
N ALA A 26 13.46 2.06 8.98
CA ALA A 26 13.53 3.35 9.67
C ALA A 26 14.50 3.37 10.86
N PRO A 27 14.55 2.36 11.75
CA PRO A 27 15.51 2.33 12.86
C PRO A 27 16.99 2.29 12.43
N LEU A 28 17.27 1.93 11.18
CA LEU A 28 18.64 1.79 10.64
C LEU A 28 19.17 3.08 10.02
N VAL A 29 18.35 4.11 9.81
CA VAL A 29 18.72 5.33 9.04
C VAL A 29 19.11 6.52 9.92
N GLY A 30 19.39 6.30 11.21
CA GLY A 30 19.94 7.31 12.12
C GLY A 30 19.17 8.64 12.09
N ASP A 31 19.83 9.69 11.56
CA ASP A 31 19.36 11.08 11.57
C ASP A 31 18.05 11.32 10.80
N VAL A 32 17.70 10.46 9.83
CA VAL A 32 16.46 10.61 9.03
C VAL A 32 15.38 9.58 9.41
N LYS A 33 15.55 8.88 10.54
CA LYS A 33 14.61 7.85 11.03
C LYS A 33 13.15 8.28 10.92
N GLU A 34 12.79 9.42 11.49
CA GLU A 34 11.39 9.89 11.56
C GLU A 34 10.80 10.11 10.16
N THR A 35 11.59 10.66 9.24
CA THR A 35 11.15 10.86 7.85
C THR A 35 10.92 9.53 7.14
N VAL A 36 11.82 8.56 7.35
CA VAL A 36 11.70 7.23 6.75
C VAL A 36 10.52 6.45 7.33
N GLU A 37 10.30 6.55 8.64
CA GLU A 37 9.15 5.97 9.34
C GLU A 37 7.83 6.56 8.81
N PHE A 38 7.79 7.89 8.64
CA PHE A 38 6.64 8.58 8.05
C PHE A 38 6.37 8.12 6.62
N ILE A 39 7.39 8.07 5.76
CA ILE A 39 7.25 7.65 4.36
C ILE A 39 6.77 6.18 4.28
N GLY A 40 7.38 5.29 5.07
CA GLY A 40 6.96 3.88 5.13
C GLY A 40 5.50 3.74 5.57
N SER A 41 5.10 4.48 6.61
CA SER A 41 3.72 4.50 7.12
C SER A 41 2.74 5.03 6.07
N LEU A 42 3.10 6.11 5.37
CA LEU A 42 2.29 6.69 4.30
C LEU A 42 2.07 5.70 3.16
N ILE A 43 3.14 5.01 2.71
CA ILE A 43 3.05 3.96 1.68
C ILE A 43 2.09 2.85 2.15
N GLY A 44 2.21 2.42 3.41
CA GLY A 44 1.34 1.39 3.99
C GLY A 44 -0.13 1.80 3.98
N ILE A 45 -0.43 3.04 4.41
CA ILE A 45 -1.79 3.59 4.43
C ILE A 45 -2.37 3.68 3.01
N ILE A 46 -1.60 4.16 2.03
CA ILE A 46 -2.03 4.18 0.61
C ILE A 46 -2.33 2.76 0.14
N GLY A 47 -1.50 1.78 0.51
CA GLY A 47 -1.75 0.37 0.23
C GLY A 47 -3.09 -0.13 0.78
N VAL A 48 -3.45 0.25 2.01
CA VAL A 48 -4.75 -0.07 2.62
C VAL A 48 -5.91 0.56 1.84
N ILE A 49 -5.78 1.84 1.47
CA ILE A 49 -6.80 2.55 0.68
C ILE A 49 -7.03 1.83 -0.65
N LEU A 50 -5.96 1.48 -1.36
CA LEU A 50 -6.05 0.75 -2.62
C LEU A 50 -6.60 -0.67 -2.43
N PHE A 51 -6.20 -1.36 -1.37
CA PHE A 51 -6.73 -2.68 -1.04
C PHE A 51 -8.25 -2.63 -0.88
N ILE A 52 -8.77 -1.70 -0.07
CA ILE A 52 -10.20 -1.47 0.16
C ILE A 52 -10.90 -1.07 -1.14
N ALA A 53 -10.33 -0.11 -1.89
CA ALA A 53 -10.87 0.31 -3.18
C ALA A 53 -10.96 -0.87 -4.17
N GLY A 54 -9.97 -1.76 -4.16
CA GLY A 54 -9.96 -2.99 -4.96
C GLY A 54 -11.07 -3.96 -4.57
N LEU A 55 -11.39 -4.11 -3.28
CA LEU A 55 -12.49 -4.97 -2.81
C LEU A 55 -13.85 -4.50 -3.34
N PHE A 56 -14.07 -3.18 -3.35
CA PHE A 56 -15.32 -2.57 -3.81
C PHE A 56 -15.31 -2.16 -5.28
N TYR A 57 -14.23 -2.45 -6.01
CA TYR A 57 -14.12 -2.09 -7.41
C TYR A 57 -15.19 -2.81 -8.25
N THR A 58 -16.04 -2.04 -8.91
CA THR A 58 -16.98 -2.54 -9.91
C THR A 58 -16.44 -2.22 -11.29
N LYS A 59 -16.20 -3.27 -12.09
CA LYS A 59 -15.90 -3.05 -13.51
C LYS A 59 -17.16 -2.50 -14.17
N GLN A 60 -17.11 -1.30 -14.73
CA GLN A 60 -18.14 -0.89 -15.69
C GLN A 60 -18.04 -1.83 -16.90
N PRO A 61 -19.17 -2.36 -17.40
CA PRO A 61 -19.14 -3.17 -18.61
C PRO A 61 -18.65 -2.29 -19.75
N VAL A 62 -17.56 -2.71 -20.42
CA VAL A 62 -17.15 -2.12 -21.68
C VAL A 62 -18.23 -2.54 -22.69
N ALA A 63 -19.10 -1.61 -23.08
CA ALA A 63 -20.02 -1.85 -24.19
C ALA A 63 -19.17 -2.02 -25.45
N ALA A 64 -19.24 -3.21 -26.04
CA ALA A 64 -18.67 -3.51 -27.35
C ALA A 64 -19.61 -2.99 -28.45
#